data_AF-W0HVJ7-F1
#
_entry.id   AF-W0HVJ7-F1
#
_cell.length_a   1.000
_cell.length_b   1.000
_cell.length_c   1.000
_cell.angle_alpha   90.00
_cell.angle_beta   90.00
_cell.angle_gamma   90.00
#
_symmetry.space_group_name_H-M   'P 1'
#
loop_
_entity.id
_entity.type
_entity.pdbx_description
1 polymer ?
#
loop_
_entity_poly.entity_id
_entity_poly.type
_entity_poly.pdbx_seq_one_letter_code
_entity_poly.pdbx_strand_id
1 'polypeptide(L)'
;MLMGPSISSQHYLDHDKVIDKAHLFRVFIVMVYLVVLRGRQYTMLMDGYHNYAAARLAGVKCIYQLIVKKLIKIFSGMTARESKKFLINNLTDNENHYVEDSEIVRKLFMP
;
A
#
# COMPACT_ATOMS: atom_id res chain seq x y z
N MET A 1 1.48 -13.68 -0.80
CA MET A 1 0.19 -13.85 -1.51
C MET A 1 -0.64 -12.60 -1.23
N LEU A 2 -1.20 -11.94 -2.24
CA LEU A 2 -2.12 -10.81 -2.04
C LEU A 2 -3.50 -11.35 -1.67
N MET A 3 -4.23 -10.68 -0.79
CA MET A 3 -5.62 -11.02 -0.46
C MET A 3 -6.53 -9.81 -0.72
N GLY A 4 -7.37 -9.93 -1.74
CA GLY A 4 -8.23 -8.83 -2.20
C GLY A 4 -7.48 -7.76 -3.02
N PRO A 5 -8.17 -6.66 -3.40
CA PRO A 5 -7.58 -5.58 -4.18
C PRO A 5 -6.44 -4.88 -3.44
N SER A 6 -5.45 -4.43 -4.20
CA SER A 6 -4.33 -3.66 -3.66
C SER A 6 -4.69 -2.18 -3.54
N ILE A 7 -4.53 -1.60 -2.35
CA ILE A 7 -4.84 -0.19 -2.08
C ILE A 7 -3.63 0.55 -1.49
N SER A 8 -3.58 1.86 -1.67
CA SER A 8 -2.55 2.73 -1.10
C SER A 8 -3.10 4.12 -0.83
N SER A 9 -2.45 4.84 0.09
CA SER A 9 -2.65 6.28 0.33
C SER A 9 -1.45 7.14 -0.09
N GLN A 10 -0.46 6.55 -0.76
CA GLN A 10 0.72 7.25 -1.27
C GLN A 10 0.42 7.87 -2.64
N HIS A 11 0.37 9.20 -2.72
CA HIS A 11 0.16 9.91 -3.99
C HIS A 11 1.45 10.41 -4.63
N TYR A 12 2.46 10.72 -3.83
CA TYR A 12 3.72 11.25 -4.35
C TYR A 12 4.68 10.13 -4.73
N LEU A 13 5.12 10.13 -5.98
CA LEU A 13 6.23 9.34 -6.47
C LEU A 13 7.26 10.27 -7.10
N ASP A 14 8.52 9.98 -6.83
CA ASP A 14 9.65 10.69 -7.42
C ASP A 14 9.94 9.98 -8.75
N HIS A 15 9.67 10.67 -9.85
CA HIS A 15 9.68 10.06 -11.18
C HIS A 15 11.09 9.60 -11.59
N ASP A 16 12.11 10.41 -11.30
CA ASP A 16 13.50 10.08 -11.63
C ASP A 16 13.94 8.83 -10.86
N LYS A 17 13.60 8.75 -9.57
CA LYS A 17 13.86 7.53 -8.78
C LYS A 17 13.13 6.30 -9.34
N VAL A 18 11.91 6.46 -9.85
CA VAL A 18 11.15 5.35 -10.44
C VAL A 18 11.83 4.86 -11.72
N ILE A 19 12.23 5.77 -12.60
CA ILE A 19 12.96 5.47 -13.84
C ILE A 19 14.27 4.76 -13.53
N ASP A 20 15.09 5.34 -12.64
CA ASP A 20 16.38 4.78 -12.26
C ASP A 20 16.23 3.35 -11.71
N LYS A 21 15.25 3.14 -10.84
CA LYS A 21 14.95 1.81 -10.29
C LYS A 21 14.48 0.84 -11.38
N ALA A 22 13.63 1.27 -12.31
CA ALA A 22 13.13 0.40 -13.37
C ALA A 22 14.26 -0.11 -14.28
N HIS A 23 15.29 0.70 -14.50
CA HIS A 23 16.47 0.32 -15.28
C HIS A 23 17.48 -0.51 -14.49
N LEU A 24 17.74 -0.14 -13.22
CA LEU A 24 18.86 -0.70 -12.46
C LEU A 24 18.46 -1.94 -11.65
N PHE A 25 17.22 -2.05 -11.19
CA PHE A 25 16.83 -3.07 -10.23
C PHE A 25 16.30 -4.31 -10.94
N ARG A 26 16.68 -5.49 -10.44
CA ARG A 26 16.18 -6.79 -10.91
C ARG A 26 15.09 -7.37 -10.01
N VAL A 27 15.00 -6.87 -8.77
CA VAL A 27 14.07 -7.35 -7.76
C VAL A 27 13.39 -6.15 -7.12
N PHE A 28 12.06 -6.18 -7.10
CA PHE A 28 11.23 -5.11 -6.55
C PHE A 28 10.45 -5.66 -5.36
N ILE A 29 10.88 -5.31 -4.15
CA ILE A 29 10.21 -5.71 -2.92
C ILE A 29 9.24 -4.61 -2.50
N VAL A 30 8.01 -5.01 -2.19
CA VAL A 30 6.92 -4.15 -1.72
C VAL A 30 6.37 -4.74 -0.43
N MET A 31 6.27 -3.90 0.61
CA MET A 31 5.75 -4.32 1.90
C MET A 31 4.25 -4.07 1.94
N VAL A 32 3.51 -5.09 2.35
CA VAL A 32 2.05 -5.07 2.38
C VAL A 32 1.49 -5.42 3.75
N TYR A 33 0.28 -4.96 3.99
CA TYR A 33 -0.52 -5.29 5.16
C TYR A 33 -1.89 -5.78 4.73
N LEU A 34 -2.28 -6.96 5.22
CA LEU A 34 -3.59 -7.54 4.95
C LEU A 34 -4.58 -6.98 5.96
N VAL A 35 -5.65 -6.35 5.49
CA VAL A 35 -6.61 -5.66 6.35
C VAL A 35 -8.05 -5.86 5.88
N VAL A 36 -8.96 -5.99 6.83
CA VAL A 36 -10.41 -5.91 6.57
C VAL A 36 -10.89 -4.50 6.90
N LEU A 37 -11.25 -3.73 5.87
CA LEU A 37 -11.84 -2.41 6.02
C LEU A 37 -13.29 -2.46 5.57
N ARG A 38 -14.22 -2.04 6.46
CA ARG A 38 -15.67 -2.03 6.21
C ARG A 38 -16.20 -3.35 5.63
N GLY A 39 -15.76 -4.47 6.21
CA GLY A 39 -16.19 -5.82 5.82
C GLY A 39 -15.56 -6.39 4.56
N ARG A 40 -14.66 -5.66 3.87
CA ARG A 40 -13.93 -6.15 2.69
C ARG A 40 -12.45 -6.33 2.99
N GLN A 41 -11.90 -7.45 2.55
CA GLN A 41 -10.47 -7.74 2.60
C GLN A 41 -9.73 -6.92 1.53
N TYR A 42 -8.66 -6.25 1.94
CA TYR A 42 -7.75 -5.51 1.08
C TYR A 42 -6.30 -5.92 1.38
N THR A 43 -5.45 -5.69 0.40
CA THR A 43 -4.00 -5.68 0.60
C THR A 43 -3.51 -4.24 0.49
N MET A 44 -3.15 -3.65 1.62
CA MET A 44 -2.65 -2.29 1.64
C MET A 44 -1.14 -2.30 1.37
N LEU A 45 -0.68 -1.54 0.38
CA LEU A 45 0.74 -1.24 0.22
C LEU A 45 1.12 -0.24 1.30
N MET A 46 2.20 -0.55 2.00
CA MET A 46 2.62 0.23 3.16
C MET A 46 4.04 0.78 3.01
N ASP A 47 4.88 0.13 2.19
CA ASP A 47 6.21 0.60 1.83
C ASP A 47 6.64 0.03 0.46
N GLY A 48 7.63 0.67 -0.18
CA GLY A 48 8.16 0.27 -1.47
C GLY A 48 7.37 0.80 -2.66
N TYR A 49 6.66 1.93 -2.51
CA TYR A 49 5.82 2.50 -3.58
C TYR A 49 6.60 2.82 -4.87
N HIS A 50 7.81 3.41 -4.77
CA HIS A 50 8.67 3.62 -5.94
C HIS A 50 9.13 2.31 -6.57
N ASN A 51 9.34 1.25 -5.78
CA ASN A 51 9.67 -0.08 -6.32
C ASN A 51 8.47 -0.67 -7.06
N TYR A 52 7.26 -0.50 -6.53
CA TYR A 52 6.03 -0.94 -7.19
C TYR A 52 5.84 -0.25 -8.54
N ALA A 53 5.97 1.08 -8.58
CA ALA A 53 5.88 1.86 -9.81
C ALA A 53 6.99 1.48 -10.81
N ALA A 54 8.22 1.30 -10.34
CA ALA A 54 9.35 0.88 -11.16
C ALA A 54 9.16 -0.53 -11.76
N ALA A 55 8.63 -1.47 -10.97
CA ALA A 55 8.32 -2.81 -11.45
C ALA A 55 7.25 -2.79 -12.55
N ARG A 56 6.20 -1.97 -12.37
CA ARG A 56 5.17 -1.77 -13.42
C ARG A 56 5.78 -1.17 -14.68
N LEU A 57 6.64 -0.16 -14.55
CA LEU A 57 7.33 0.47 -15.68
C LEU A 57 8.24 -0.53 -16.41
N ALA A 58 8.93 -1.40 -15.67
CA ALA A 58 9.78 -2.45 -16.23
C ALA A 58 8.99 -3.68 -16.74
N GLY A 59 7.67 -3.75 -16.52
CA GLY A 59 6.84 -4.91 -16.89
C GLY A 59 7.11 -6.17 -16.05
N VAL A 60 7.68 -6.03 -14.85
CA VAL A 60 8.07 -7.14 -13.96
C VAL A 60 7.16 -7.22 -12.74
N LYS A 61 6.96 -8.43 -12.20
CA LYS A 61 6.18 -8.63 -10.97
C LYS A 61 6.98 -8.25 -9.72
N CYS A 62 6.30 -7.61 -8.77
CA CYS A 62 6.85 -7.36 -7.43
C CYS A 62 6.87 -8.63 -6.57
N ILE A 63 7.81 -8.65 -5.62
CA ILE A 63 7.79 -9.57 -4.48
C ILE A 63 7.10 -8.87 -3.31
N TYR A 64 5.98 -9.43 -2.86
CA TYR A 64 5.23 -8.90 -1.74
C TYR A 64 5.62 -9.58 -0.43
N GLN A 65 5.97 -8.76 0.55
CA GLN A 65 6.31 -9.22 1.90
C GLN A 65 5.35 -8.62 2.91
N LEU A 66 4.94 -9.41 3.91
CA LEU A 66 4.13 -8.91 5.01
C LEU A 66 4.98 -8.01 5.90
N ILE A 67 4.41 -6.91 6.37
CA ILE A 67 5.02 -6.09 7.40
C ILE A 67 5.32 -6.91 8.65
N VAL A 68 6.55 -6.77 9.16
CA VAL A 68 7.06 -7.71 10.16
C VAL A 68 7.42 -7.12 11.52
N LYS A 69 7.70 -5.82 11.71
CA LYS A 69 8.11 -5.32 13.06
C LYS A 69 7.63 -3.93 13.46
N LYS A 70 7.97 -2.87 12.71
CA LYS A 70 7.73 -1.47 13.16
C LYS A 70 6.25 -1.12 13.23
N LEU A 71 5.49 -1.44 12.19
CA LEU A 71 4.06 -1.19 12.12
C LEU A 71 3.26 -2.16 13.00
N ILE A 72 3.73 -3.40 13.20
CA ILE A 72 3.16 -4.31 14.20
C ILE A 72 3.22 -3.67 15.59
N LYS A 73 4.34 -3.03 15.95
CA LYS A 73 4.48 -2.33 17.24
C LYS A 73 3.53 -1.13 17.37
N ILE A 74 3.25 -0.42 16.28
CA ILE A 74 2.27 0.68 16.27
C ILE A 74 0.85 0.13 16.49
N PHE A 75 0.49 -0.95 15.77
CA PHE A 75 -0.84 -1.55 15.90
C PHE A 75 -1.03 -2.37 17.17
N SER A 76 0.03 -2.89 17.79
CA SER A 76 -0.09 -3.67 19.04
C SER A 76 -0.61 -2.85 20.22
N GLY A 77 -0.48 -1.52 20.17
CA GLY A 77 -1.06 -0.62 21.16
C GLY A 77 -2.48 -0.14 20.82
N MET A 78 -3.05 -0.57 19.69
CA MET A 78 -4.33 -0.10 19.17
C MET A 78 -5.37 -1.23 19.18
N THR A 79 -6.61 -0.89 19.48
CA THR A 79 -7.75 -1.77 19.21
C THR A 79 -7.95 -1.94 17.71
N ALA A 80 -8.62 -3.01 17.29
CA ALA A 80 -8.93 -3.24 15.87
C ALA A 80 -9.73 -2.07 15.25
N ARG A 81 -10.54 -1.36 16.06
CA ARG A 81 -11.29 -0.18 15.63
C ARG A 81 -10.36 1.02 15.39
N GLU A 82 -9.41 1.26 16.29
CA GLU A 82 -8.43 2.33 16.15
C GLU A 82 -7.50 2.09 14.97
N SER A 83 -7.00 0.87 14.79
CA SER A 83 -6.17 0.51 13.63
C SER A 83 -6.92 0.72 12.32
N LYS A 84 -8.21 0.32 12.24
CA LYS A 84 -9.04 0.58 11.05
C LYS A 84 -9.25 2.06 10.80
N LYS A 85 -9.54 2.84 11.85
CA LYS A 85 -9.72 4.30 11.75
C LYS A 85 -8.42 4.96 11.29
N PHE A 86 -7.29 4.54 11.82
CA PHE A 86 -5.96 5.02 11.44
C PHE A 86 -5.63 4.70 9.97
N LEU A 87 -5.95 3.50 9.49
CA LEU A 87 -5.70 3.10 8.11
C LEU A 87 -6.69 3.73 7.09
N ILE A 88 -7.91 4.02 7.52
CA ILE A 88 -8.89 4.73 6.66
C ILE A 88 -8.54 6.21 6.57
N ASN A 89 -8.25 6.84 7.71
CA ASN A 89 -7.97 8.27 7.79
C ASN A 89 -6.52 8.61 7.39
N ASN A 90 -5.64 7.60 7.36
CA ASN A 90 -4.21 7.69 7.07
C ASN A 90 -3.43 8.68 7.95
N LEU A 91 -2.10 8.64 7.87
CA LEU A 91 -1.22 9.68 8.42
C LEU A 91 -1.03 10.86 7.45
N THR A 92 -1.39 10.67 6.19
CA THR A 92 -1.09 11.56 5.06
C THR A 92 -2.29 12.42 4.63
N ASP A 93 -3.43 12.35 5.35
CA ASP A 93 -4.72 12.95 5.00
C ASP A 93 -5.20 12.64 3.57
N ASN A 94 -4.59 11.62 2.94
CA ASN A 94 -4.85 11.26 1.56
C ASN A 94 -5.85 10.13 1.43
N GLU A 95 -6.60 10.23 0.34
CA GLU A 95 -7.56 9.24 -0.10
C GLU A 95 -6.87 7.92 -0.48
N ASN A 96 -7.40 6.82 0.05
CA ASN A 96 -7.02 5.50 -0.40
C ASN A 96 -7.51 5.29 -1.84
N HIS A 97 -6.63 4.85 -2.73
CA HIS A 97 -6.93 4.50 -4.11
C HIS A 97 -6.49 3.06 -4.40
N TYR A 98 -7.07 2.44 -5.42
CA TYR A 98 -6.60 1.17 -5.95
C TYR A 98 -5.30 1.38 -6.70
N VAL A 99 -4.31 0.54 -6.41
CA VAL A 99 -2.95 0.72 -6.93
C VAL A 99 -2.87 0.41 -8.44
N GLU A 100 -3.82 -0.35 -8.98
CA GLU A 100 -3.83 -0.78 -10.37
C GLU A 100 -4.23 0.35 -11.33
N ASP A 101 -5.23 1.13 -10.99
CA ASP A 101 -5.88 2.15 -11.85
C ASP A 101 -5.92 3.55 -11.21
N SER A 102 -5.46 3.69 -9.96
CA SER A 102 -5.53 4.93 -9.17
C SER A 102 -6.94 5.40 -8.86
N GLU A 103 -7.97 4.56 -9.01
CA GLU A 103 -9.33 4.92 -8.65
C GLU A 103 -9.50 5.01 -7.12
N ILE A 104 -10.15 6.08 -6.66
CA ILE A 104 -10.42 6.30 -5.24
C ILE A 104 -11.36 5.21 -4.70
N VAL A 105 -11.01 4.64 -3.54
CA VAL A 105 -11.82 3.62 -2.86
C VAL A 105 -12.99 4.27 -2.12
N ARG A 106 -14.00 4.74 -2.87
CA ARG A 106 -15.18 5.49 -2.37
C ARG A 106 -15.90 4.81 -1.20
N LYS A 107 -15.89 3.48 -1.14
CA LYS A 107 -16.49 2.70 -0.04
C LYS A 107 -15.84 3.01 1.32
N LEU A 108 -14.62 3.52 1.37
CA LEU A 108 -13.95 3.88 2.61
C LEU A 108 -14.41 5.23 3.19
N PHE A 109 -15.11 6.06 2.41
CA PHE A 109 -15.49 7.44 2.76
C PHE A 109 -16.84 7.56 3.46
N MET A 110 -17.83 6.73 3.10
CA MET A 110 -19.20 6.90 3.62
C MET A 110 -19.29 6.39 5.05
N PRO A 111 -19.83 7.12 6.04
CA PRO A 111 -19.89 6.70 7.45
C PRO A 111 -20.31 5.25 7.67
#